data_AF-A0A2H0MHX1-F1
#
_entry.id   AF-A0A2H0MHX1-F1
#
_cell.length_a   1.000
_cell.length_b   1.000
_cell.length_c   1.000
_cell.angle_alpha   90.00
_cell.angle_beta   90.00
_cell.angle_gamma   90.00
#
_symmetry.space_group_name_H-M   'P 1'
#
loop_
_entity.id
_entity.type
_entity.pdbx_description
1 polymer ?
#
loop_
_entity_poly.entity_id
_entity_poly.type
_entity_poly.pdbx_seq_one_letter_code
_entity_poly.pdbx_strand_id
1 'polypeptide(L)'
;MNFSGIFFTNKGEFFNRGLQVLPETIVNLKTRYFMKIDAQTLTRIIEQIKISVSRKLSSICQEEIKFERVCKDFENDLVGIVSFIGDVSFILLIMLTDSQVRKISTKFVGVEMDSQSDEIGDLISEVANIVFGDIDMDLKSINLKTERSLPTILKGK
;
A
#
# COMPACT_ATOMS: atom_id res chain seq x y z
N MET A 1 -16.38 -4.10 1.45
CA MET A 1 -15.90 -2.75 1.07
C MET A 1 -15.02 -2.89 -0.16
N ASN A 2 -15.06 -1.95 -1.12
CA ASN A 2 -14.15 -1.96 -2.26
C ASN A 2 -12.93 -1.07 -1.94
N PHE A 3 -11.72 -1.58 -2.19
CA PHE A 3 -10.47 -0.83 -1.96
C PHE A 3 -9.84 -0.45 -3.30
N SER A 4 -9.41 0.80 -3.42
CA SER A 4 -8.71 1.34 -4.59
C SER A 4 -7.37 1.92 -4.18
N GLY A 5 -6.28 1.42 -4.79
CA GLY A 5 -4.93 1.96 -4.61
C GLY A 5 -3.85 0.89 -4.63
N ILE A 6 -2.98 0.93 -5.65
CA ILE A 6 -1.61 0.42 -5.60
C ILE A 6 -0.77 1.45 -6.34
N PHE A 7 0.09 2.16 -5.62
CA PHE A 7 1.06 3.10 -6.20
C PHE A 7 2.45 2.54 -6.00
N PHE A 8 3.21 2.41 -7.09
CA PHE A 8 4.65 2.18 -7.05
C PHE A 8 5.31 3.51 -7.33
N THR A 9 6.14 3.99 -6.40
CA THR A 9 7.13 5.02 -6.72
C THR A 9 8.52 4.44 -6.53
N ASN A 10 9.33 4.53 -7.58
CA ASN A 10 10.73 4.17 -7.56
C ASN A 10 11.50 5.41 -7.06
N LYS A 11 12.31 5.25 -6.02
CA LYS A 11 13.01 6.37 -5.36
C LYS A 11 13.84 7.16 -6.39
N GLY A 12 13.38 8.34 -6.78
CA GLY A 12 14.07 9.20 -7.75
C GLY A 12 13.37 10.52 -8.09
N GLU A 13 12.05 10.60 -7.99
CA GLU A 13 11.33 11.86 -8.28
C GLU A 13 10.26 12.11 -7.22
N PHE A 14 10.56 13.01 -6.28
CA PHE A 14 9.56 13.63 -5.42
C PHE A 14 9.45 15.12 -5.80
N PHE A 15 8.20 15.57 -5.95
CA PHE A 15 7.75 16.93 -6.23
C PHE A 15 8.16 17.54 -7.58
N ASN A 16 7.28 17.38 -8.58
CA ASN A 16 6.57 18.52 -9.21
C ASN A 16 5.67 18.02 -10.35
N ARG A 17 4.36 18.31 -10.23
CA ARG A 17 3.30 18.14 -11.24
C ARG A 17 2.84 16.69 -11.46
N GLY A 18 1.51 16.53 -11.48
CA GLY A 18 0.81 15.25 -11.48
C GLY A 18 1.34 14.26 -12.52
N LEU A 19 1.54 13.01 -12.09
CA LEU A 19 2.13 12.00 -12.96
C LEU A 19 1.21 10.79 -13.11
N GLN A 20 0.94 10.50 -14.38
CA GLN A 20 0.28 9.31 -14.88
C GLN A 20 1.18 8.09 -14.68
N VAL A 21 0.57 6.93 -14.41
CA VAL A 21 1.15 5.65 -14.83
C VAL A 21 0.23 5.09 -15.92
N LEU A 22 0.62 5.29 -17.18
CA LEU A 22 0.05 4.58 -18.32
C LEU A 22 0.90 3.32 -18.57
N PRO A 23 0.30 2.15 -18.84
CA PRO A 23 1.01 0.89 -19.10
C PRO A 23 2.07 0.95 -20.22
N GLU A 24 1.93 1.91 -21.14
CA GLU A 24 2.80 2.05 -22.31
C GLU A 24 4.09 2.86 -22.02
N THR A 25 4.21 3.49 -20.86
CA THR A 25 5.34 4.38 -20.54
C THR A 25 6.58 3.64 -20.01
N ILE A 26 6.47 2.33 -19.73
CA ILE A 26 7.57 1.52 -19.16
C ILE A 26 8.68 1.24 -20.20
N VAL A 27 8.46 1.53 -21.48
CA VAL A 27 9.40 1.11 -22.55
C VAL A 27 10.59 2.05 -22.76
N ASN A 28 10.62 3.28 -22.23
CA ASN A 28 11.64 4.25 -22.68
C ASN A 28 12.21 5.19 -21.61
N LEU A 29 12.93 4.65 -20.63
CA LEU A 29 13.88 5.46 -19.84
C LEU A 29 15.25 4.76 -19.80
N LYS A 30 16.04 5.05 -20.84
CA LYS A 30 17.48 4.77 -20.89
C LYS A 30 18.24 5.85 -20.12
N THR A 31 18.57 5.65 -18.84
CA THR A 31 19.85 6.14 -18.28
C THR A 31 20.20 5.53 -16.91
N ARG A 32 21.35 4.84 -16.88
CA ARG A 32 22.30 4.54 -15.79
C ARG A 32 21.77 4.13 -14.40
N TYR A 33 22.14 2.89 -14.01
CA TYR A 33 22.02 2.26 -12.69
C TYR A 33 20.61 2.02 -12.16
N PHE A 34 19.81 1.22 -12.86
CA PHE A 34 18.56 0.69 -12.29
C PHE A 34 18.43 -0.82 -12.58
N MET A 35 18.18 -1.60 -11.52
CA MET A 35 17.62 -2.94 -11.66
C MET A 35 16.34 -2.81 -12.49
N LYS A 36 16.36 -3.33 -13.73
CA LYS A 36 15.16 -3.44 -14.54
C LYS A 36 14.32 -4.56 -13.97
N ILE A 37 13.36 -4.24 -13.11
CA ILE A 37 12.24 -5.14 -12.85
C ILE A 37 11.56 -5.39 -14.20
N ASP A 38 11.55 -6.63 -14.64
CA ASP A 38 10.83 -6.99 -15.86
C ASP A 38 9.31 -6.94 -15.63
N ALA A 39 8.55 -6.80 -16.71
CA ALA A 39 7.10 -6.66 -16.64
C ALA A 39 6.41 -7.87 -15.98
N GLN A 40 6.98 -9.07 -16.11
CA GLN A 40 6.42 -10.28 -15.52
C GLN A 40 6.60 -10.27 -14.00
N THR A 41 7.78 -9.92 -13.52
CA THR A 41 8.07 -9.74 -12.09
C THR A 41 7.21 -8.64 -11.48
N LEU A 42 7.07 -7.49 -12.15
CA LEU A 42 6.19 -6.40 -11.69
C LEU A 42 4.73 -6.87 -11.56
N THR A 43 4.23 -7.61 -12.56
CA THR A 43 2.87 -8.16 -12.53
C THR A 43 2.68 -9.12 -11.36
N ARG A 44 3.66 -10.00 -11.10
CA ARG A 44 3.63 -10.93 -9.97
C ARG A 44 3.60 -10.18 -8.63
N ILE A 45 4.42 -9.14 -8.47
CA ILE A 45 4.44 -8.29 -7.26
C ILE A 45 3.06 -7.67 -7.03
N ILE A 46 2.47 -7.06 -8.08
CA ILE A 46 1.15 -6.42 -8.00
C ILE A 46 0.08 -7.42 -7.57
N GLU A 47 0.04 -8.59 -8.19
CA GLU A 47 -0.96 -9.60 -7.87
C GLU A 47 -0.80 -10.14 -6.45
N GLN A 48 0.44 -10.37 -5.98
CA GLN A 48 0.65 -10.75 -4.58
C GLN A 48 0.17 -9.68 -3.62
N ILE A 49 0.52 -8.40 -3.85
CA ILE A 49 0.06 -7.28 -3.01
C ILE A 49 -1.47 -7.25 -2.93
N LYS A 50 -2.19 -7.39 -4.06
CA LYS A 50 -3.66 -7.43 -4.06
C LYS A 50 -4.21 -8.55 -3.19
N ILE A 51 -3.62 -9.74 -3.30
CA ILE A 51 -4.01 -10.93 -2.53
C ILE A 51 -3.78 -10.69 -1.04
N SER A 52 -2.59 -10.27 -0.63
CA SER A 52 -2.24 -10.06 0.78
C SER A 52 -3.13 -8.99 1.42
N VAL A 53 -3.32 -7.85 0.74
CA VAL A 53 -4.16 -6.75 1.25
C VAL A 53 -5.61 -7.22 1.41
N SER A 54 -6.17 -7.84 0.37
CA SER A 54 -7.56 -8.36 0.42
C SER A 54 -7.72 -9.37 1.54
N ARG A 55 -6.80 -10.33 1.65
CA ARG A 55 -6.81 -11.39 2.68
C ARG A 55 -6.75 -10.79 4.09
N LYS A 56 -5.78 -9.91 4.36
CA LYS A 56 -5.55 -9.41 5.71
C LYS A 56 -6.62 -8.41 6.15
N LEU A 57 -7.02 -7.50 5.27
CA LEU A 57 -8.12 -6.59 5.59
C LEU A 57 -9.44 -7.35 5.77
N SER A 58 -9.69 -8.40 4.98
CA SER A 58 -10.88 -9.24 5.19
C SER A 58 -10.88 -9.89 6.57
N SER A 59 -9.73 -10.39 7.00
CA SER A 59 -9.54 -10.96 8.35
C SER A 59 -9.77 -9.92 9.45
N ILE A 60 -9.24 -8.70 9.30
CA ILE A 60 -9.37 -7.62 10.27
C ILE A 60 -10.83 -7.12 10.35
N CYS A 61 -11.45 -6.90 9.20
CA CYS A 61 -12.79 -6.33 9.14
C CYS A 61 -13.90 -7.36 9.32
N GLN A 62 -13.56 -8.66 9.34
CA GLN A 62 -14.47 -9.80 9.40
C GLN A 62 -15.54 -9.73 8.29
N GLU A 63 -15.12 -9.29 7.10
CA GLU A 63 -15.96 -9.22 5.91
C GLU A 63 -15.12 -9.49 4.68
N GLU A 64 -15.76 -9.82 3.56
CA GLU A 64 -15.04 -9.97 2.30
C GLU A 64 -14.64 -8.60 1.74
N ILE A 65 -13.33 -8.39 1.59
CA ILE A 65 -12.73 -7.23 0.95
C ILE A 65 -12.04 -7.69 -0.33
N LYS A 66 -12.43 -7.06 -1.44
CA LYS A 66 -11.92 -7.36 -2.77
C LYS A 66 -11.25 -6.13 -3.35
N PHE A 67 -10.15 -6.38 -4.06
CA PHE A 67 -9.59 -5.39 -4.97
C PHE A 67 -10.62 -5.05 -6.06
N GLU A 68 -10.88 -3.76 -6.26
CA GLU A 68 -11.83 -3.30 -7.27
C GLU A 68 -11.11 -2.80 -8.52
N ARG A 69 -10.29 -1.76 -8.38
CA ARG A 69 -9.61 -1.12 -9.50
C ARG A 69 -8.36 -0.35 -9.09
N VAL A 70 -7.51 -0.07 -10.07
CA VAL A 70 -6.46 0.94 -9.96
C VAL A 70 -7.06 2.30 -10.31
N CYS A 71 -6.82 3.31 -9.49
CA CYS A 71 -7.18 4.71 -9.77
C CYS A 71 -5.95 5.61 -9.61
N LYS A 72 -5.98 6.79 -10.26
CA LYS A 72 -4.90 7.79 -10.17
C LYS A 72 -5.07 8.71 -8.97
N ASP A 73 -6.32 9.06 -8.69
CA ASP A 73 -6.69 9.95 -7.60
C ASP A 73 -7.53 9.17 -6.60
N PHE A 74 -7.22 9.34 -5.33
CA PHE A 74 -7.95 8.74 -4.23
C PHE A 74 -8.03 9.73 -3.08
N GLU A 75 -9.25 10.14 -2.73
CA GLU A 75 -9.50 10.93 -1.54
C GLU A 75 -9.10 10.12 -0.30
N ASN A 76 -8.38 10.75 0.61
CA ASN A 76 -7.87 10.10 1.81
C ASN A 76 -7.74 11.11 2.94
N ASP A 77 -8.06 10.66 4.14
CA ASP A 77 -7.92 11.43 5.38
C ASP A 77 -6.71 10.91 6.19
N LEU A 78 -6.26 9.70 5.88
CA LEU A 78 -5.13 9.06 6.56
C LEU A 78 -4.33 8.19 5.60
N VAL A 79 -3.01 8.29 5.68
CA VAL A 79 -2.07 7.54 4.85
C VAL A 79 -1.05 6.82 5.72
N GLY A 80 -0.97 5.49 5.58
CA GLY A 80 0.16 4.71 6.10
C GLY A 80 1.17 4.43 4.99
N ILE A 81 2.46 4.65 5.27
CA ILE A 81 3.54 4.54 4.28
C ILE A 81 4.57 3.53 4.78
N VAL A 82 5.01 2.63 3.92
CA VAL A 82 6.14 1.73 4.18
C VAL A 82 7.06 1.66 2.97
N SER A 83 8.36 1.58 3.20
CA SER A 83 9.32 1.27 2.14
C SER A 83 9.75 -0.19 2.21
N PHE A 84 9.83 -0.83 1.05
CA PHE A 84 10.49 -2.11 0.83
C PHE A 84 11.81 -1.89 0.10
N ILE A 85 12.87 -2.57 0.55
CA ILE A 85 14.23 -2.50 -0.02
C ILE A 85 14.77 -3.92 -0.19
N GLY A 86 15.48 -4.19 -1.29
CA GLY A 86 16.09 -5.49 -1.57
C GLY A 86 16.23 -5.74 -3.06
N ASP A 87 15.90 -6.95 -3.51
CA ASP A 87 15.88 -7.35 -4.92
C ASP A 87 15.01 -6.42 -5.76
N VAL A 88 13.97 -5.87 -5.13
CA VAL A 88 13.14 -4.79 -5.63
C VAL A 88 12.99 -3.74 -4.54
N SER A 89 12.97 -2.47 -4.93
CA SER A 89 12.77 -1.35 -3.99
C SER A 89 11.57 -0.53 -4.43
N PHE A 90 10.61 -0.36 -3.53
CA PHE A 90 9.38 0.39 -3.78
C PHE A 90 8.79 0.90 -2.47
N ILE A 91 7.91 1.89 -2.57
CA ILE A 91 7.11 2.38 -1.45
C ILE A 91 5.68 1.91 -1.66
N LEU A 92 5.04 1.46 -0.60
CA LEU A 92 3.63 1.12 -0.58
C LEU A 92 2.90 2.08 0.35
N LEU A 93 1.69 2.49 -0.06
CA LEU A 93 0.83 3.38 0.69
C LEU A 93 -0.51 2.66 0.93
N ILE A 94 -1.00 2.71 2.18
CA ILE A 94 -2.40 2.42 2.52
C ILE A 94 -3.09 3.76 2.74
N MET A 95 -4.00 4.12 1.84
CA MET A 95 -4.76 5.37 1.90
C MET A 95 -6.18 5.03 2.35
N LEU A 96 -6.66 5.73 3.38
CA LEU A 96 -7.95 5.47 4.00
C LEU A 96 -8.79 6.75 4.07
N THR A 97 -10.06 6.63 3.74
CA THR A 97 -11.05 7.66 4.05
C THR A 97 -11.56 7.53 5.48
N ASP A 98 -12.15 8.58 6.03
CA ASP A 98 -12.68 8.62 7.39
C ASP A 98 -13.70 7.51 7.66
N SER A 99 -14.56 7.21 6.67
CA SER A 99 -15.50 6.09 6.75
C SER A 99 -14.79 4.73 6.89
N GLN A 100 -13.67 4.55 6.20
CA GLN A 100 -12.89 3.32 6.26
C GLN A 100 -12.13 3.22 7.58
N VAL A 101 -11.60 4.34 8.09
CA VAL A 101 -10.94 4.44 9.39
C VAL A 101 -11.90 4.03 10.51
N ARG A 102 -13.11 4.62 10.55
CA ARG A 102 -14.17 4.28 11.52
C ARG A 102 -14.53 2.80 11.51
N LYS A 103 -14.62 2.23 10.31
CA LYS A 103 -14.92 0.82 10.14
C LYS A 103 -13.81 -0.08 10.68
N ILE A 104 -12.56 0.21 10.30
CA ILE A 104 -11.39 -0.55 10.73
C ILE A 104 -11.25 -0.49 12.25
N SER A 105 -11.35 0.70 12.85
CA SER A 105 -11.21 0.85 14.31
C SER A 105 -12.30 0.06 15.04
N THR A 106 -13.55 0.15 14.59
CA THR A 106 -14.68 -0.58 15.19
C THR A 106 -14.46 -2.08 15.12
N LYS A 107 -13.95 -2.60 13.99
CA LYS A 107 -13.72 -4.03 13.80
C LYS A 107 -12.46 -4.54 14.51
N PHE A 108 -11.44 -3.72 14.61
CA PHE A 108 -10.13 -4.11 15.14
C PHE A 108 -10.08 -4.03 16.67
N VAL A 109 -10.65 -2.97 17.26
CA VAL A 109 -10.61 -2.74 18.72
C VAL A 109 -11.98 -2.58 19.37
N GLY A 110 -13.07 -2.60 18.60
CA GLY A 110 -14.44 -2.46 19.14
C GLY A 110 -14.88 -1.01 19.37
N VAL A 111 -14.07 -0.02 18.96
CA VAL A 111 -14.34 1.41 19.18
C VAL A 111 -14.31 2.14 17.85
N GLU A 112 -15.35 2.94 17.59
CA GLU A 112 -15.38 3.81 16.42
C GLU A 112 -14.48 5.04 16.66
N MET A 113 -13.53 5.25 15.75
CA MET A 113 -12.58 6.36 15.78
C MET A 113 -12.51 6.96 14.38
N ASP A 114 -12.35 8.28 14.33
CA ASP A 114 -12.17 8.98 13.06
C ASP A 114 -10.71 9.30 12.79
N SER A 115 -10.44 9.82 11.60
CA SER A 115 -9.09 10.19 11.15
C SER A 115 -8.42 11.25 12.02
N GLN A 116 -9.19 12.00 12.82
CA GLN A 116 -8.70 13.08 13.67
C GLN A 116 -8.46 12.66 15.12
N SER A 117 -8.98 11.49 15.53
CA SER A 117 -8.71 10.92 16.85
C SER A 117 -7.21 10.84 17.15
N ASP A 118 -6.81 11.14 18.38
CA ASP A 118 -5.40 11.15 18.78
C ASP A 118 -4.78 9.75 18.63
N GLU A 119 -5.52 8.72 19.05
CA GLU A 119 -5.09 7.31 19.09
C GLU A 119 -5.10 6.62 17.71
N ILE A 120 -5.74 7.22 16.69
CA ILE A 120 -5.93 6.55 15.41
C ILE A 120 -4.63 6.31 14.65
N GLY A 121 -3.61 7.14 14.90
CA GLY A 121 -2.29 6.97 14.31
C GLY A 121 -1.66 5.65 14.72
N ASP A 122 -1.72 5.33 16.02
CA ASP A 122 -1.15 4.10 16.57
C ASP A 122 -1.95 2.87 16.12
N LEU A 123 -3.29 2.97 16.13
CA LEU A 123 -4.16 1.89 15.67
C LEU A 123 -3.90 1.56 14.20
N ILE A 124 -3.86 2.57 13.32
CA ILE A 124 -3.59 2.32 11.90
C ILE A 124 -2.14 1.92 11.65
N SER A 125 -1.18 2.37 12.46
CA SER A 125 0.19 1.86 12.41
C SER A 125 0.25 0.35 12.66
N GLU A 126 -0.49 -0.16 13.64
CA GLU A 126 -0.56 -1.60 13.92
C GLU A 126 -1.24 -2.37 12.78
N VAL A 127 -2.37 -1.87 12.27
CA VAL A 127 -3.05 -2.45 11.10
C VAL A 127 -2.13 -2.48 9.88
N ALA A 128 -1.45 -1.37 9.59
CA ALA A 128 -0.49 -1.25 8.49
C ALA A 128 0.68 -2.23 8.68
N ASN A 129 1.21 -2.36 9.89
CA ASN A 129 2.28 -3.28 10.20
C ASN A 129 1.89 -4.74 9.94
N ILE A 130 0.65 -5.12 10.29
CA ILE A 130 0.09 -6.45 10.03
C ILE A 130 -0.09 -6.69 8.51
N VAL A 131 -0.66 -5.73 7.78
CA VAL A 131 -0.89 -5.83 6.32
C VAL A 131 0.43 -5.88 5.56
N PHE A 132 1.36 -4.97 5.84
CA PHE A 132 2.65 -4.90 5.17
C PHE A 132 3.57 -6.07 5.55
N GLY A 133 3.42 -6.62 6.75
CA GLY A 133 4.07 -7.88 7.12
C GLY A 133 3.59 -9.06 6.27
N ASP A 134 2.30 -9.15 5.99
CA ASP A 134 1.72 -10.19 5.13
C ASP A 134 2.26 -10.08 3.68
N ILE A 135 2.33 -8.85 3.17
CA ILE A 135 2.90 -8.56 1.85
C ILE A 135 4.37 -9.00 1.81
N ASP A 136 5.18 -8.64 2.82
CA ASP A 136 6.59 -9.04 2.87
C ASP A 136 6.78 -10.56 2.84
N MET A 137 5.92 -11.30 3.56
CA MET A 137 5.93 -12.77 3.55
C MET A 137 5.56 -13.33 2.17
N ASP A 138 4.53 -12.79 1.53
CA ASP A 138 4.09 -13.25 0.20
C ASP A 138 5.14 -12.93 -0.88
N LEU A 139 5.81 -11.77 -0.80
CA LEU A 139 6.91 -11.42 -1.70
C LEU A 139 8.09 -12.39 -1.55
N LYS A 140 8.45 -12.75 -0.32
CA LYS A 140 9.46 -13.79 -0.05
C LYS A 140 9.05 -15.16 -0.60
N SER A 141 7.76 -15.50 -0.55
CA SER A 141 7.24 -16.76 -1.10
C SER A 141 7.40 -16.86 -2.63
N ILE A 142 7.43 -15.73 -3.34
CA ILE A 142 7.71 -15.68 -4.79
C ILE A 142 9.19 -15.46 -5.11
N ASN A 143 10.07 -15.69 -4.14
CA ASN A 143 11.53 -15.59 -4.23
C ASN A 143 12.04 -14.16 -4.46
N LEU A 144 11.34 -13.15 -3.93
CA LEU A 144 11.82 -11.77 -3.85
C LEU A 144 12.28 -11.47 -2.42
N LYS A 145 13.55 -11.16 -2.25
CA LYS A 145 14.10 -10.78 -0.96
C LYS A 145 13.86 -9.29 -0.73
N THR A 146 13.04 -9.00 0.28
CA THR A 146 12.74 -7.66 0.72
C THR A 146 12.90 -7.53 2.23
N GLU A 147 13.28 -6.34 2.65
CA GLU A 147 13.14 -5.85 4.02
C GLU A 147 12.26 -4.60 3.99
N ARG A 148 11.39 -4.46 4.99
CA ARG A 148 10.48 -3.33 5.11
C ARG A 148 10.84 -2.42 6.28
N SER A 149 10.58 -1.12 6.12
CA SER A 149 10.61 -0.18 7.23
C SER A 149 9.44 -0.42 8.20
N LEU A 150 9.45 0.30 9.31
CA LEU A 150 8.22 0.51 10.08
C LEU A 150 7.27 1.42 9.29
N PRO A 151 5.93 1.26 9.48
CA PRO A 151 4.97 2.18 8.90
C PRO A 151 5.14 3.59 9.46
N THR A 152 4.96 4.59 8.61
CA THR A 152 4.78 6.00 9.01
C THR A 152 3.35 6.40 8.70
N ILE A 153 2.64 6.97 9.67
CA ILE A 153 1.27 7.43 9.50
C ILE A 153 1.24 8.94 9.33
N LEU A 154 0.59 9.40 8.25
CA LEU A 154 0.29 10.79 7.98
C LEU A 154 -1.22 10.98 8.07
N LYS A 155 -1.66 11.99 8.85
CA LYS A 155 -3.05 12.43 8.90
C LYS A 155 -3.19 13.65 7.97
N GLY A 156 -4.18 13.62 7.09
CA GLY A 156 -4.44 14.67 6.09
C GLY A 156 -5.91 15.11 6.14
N LYS A 157 -6.20 16.25 5.52
CA LYS A 157 -7.55 16.71 5.20
C LYS A 157 -7.61 17.03 3.72
#